data_AF-A0A9D1T1L8-F1
#
_entry.id   AF-A0A9D1T1L8-F1
#
_cell.length_a   1.000
_cell.length_b   1.000
_cell.length_c   1.000
_cell.angle_alpha   90.00
_cell.angle_beta   90.00
_cell.angle_gamma   90.00
#
_symmetry.space_group_name_H-M   'P 1'
#
loop_
_entity.id
_entity.type
_entity.pdbx_description
1 polymer ?
#
loop_
_entity_poly.entity_id
_entity_poly.type
_entity_poly.pdbx_seq_one_letter_code
_entity_poly.pdbx_strand_id
1 'polypeptide(L)'
;MIRISSAAKTLGACAGALFPLVAAAQPDVPAPTRGAFSILDDNDFFGGWSDKYYTNHTRLALTLGADAAADRFRGSWFFSLGQEMYTPREREAEVPDPRDHPYAGYLYASGGKALFSDDLAIAAEIQIGLTGDASLAEEAQKEYHRILDEIRPQGWDTQIDGRLVGQALGEIRRRFVLDGACGNGAWGTDLIARGFGGFGNLRGQLSAGAQLRAGWNLPKDFGAASMRQSTSVVFDPEVNRSLYGFFDVQADAVFWDETLTGNNGDGADIYAYPLAAQFTIGVCAVYDRFMLSVFQAFRSKDFSSQDKDFFAYGGFKFSVFF
;
A
#
# COMPACT_ATOMS: atom_id res chain seq x y z
N MET A 1 25.17 -11.18 7.90
CA MET A 1 25.66 -10.43 9.08
C MET A 1 25.43 -8.95 8.78
N ILE A 2 24.40 -8.35 9.38
CA ILE A 2 23.91 -7.00 9.04
C ILE A 2 25.00 -5.97 9.36
N ARG A 3 25.42 -5.18 8.37
CA ARG A 3 26.25 -3.97 8.60
C ARG A 3 25.32 -2.77 8.69
N ILE A 4 24.78 -2.52 9.88
CA ILE A 4 24.06 -1.29 10.20
C ILE A 4 25.09 -0.17 10.24
N SER A 5 24.89 0.90 9.48
CA SER A 5 25.76 2.07 9.57
C SER A 5 25.75 2.64 11.00
N SER A 6 26.90 3.11 11.48
CA SER A 6 27.12 3.50 12.89
C SER A 6 26.44 4.81 13.32
N ALA A 7 25.42 5.28 12.58
CA ALA A 7 24.67 6.50 12.87
C ALA A 7 23.24 6.19 13.37
N ALA A 8 23.12 5.40 14.44
CA ALA A 8 21.84 5.22 15.14
C ALA A 8 22.10 4.97 16.64
N LYS A 9 22.48 6.03 17.36
CA LYS A 9 22.48 6.04 18.82
C LYS A 9 21.66 7.23 19.31
N THR A 10 20.36 6.98 19.51
CA THR A 10 19.42 7.55 20.49
C THR A 10 18.05 7.75 19.86
N LEU A 11 17.15 6.79 20.14
CA LEU A 11 15.70 7.01 20.20
C LEU A 11 15.11 5.78 20.91
N GLY A 12 15.33 5.75 22.22
CA GLY A 12 14.69 4.82 23.14
C GLY A 12 13.67 5.60 23.98
N ALA A 13 12.48 5.01 24.10
CA ALA A 13 11.39 5.36 25.00
C ALA A 13 10.45 6.51 24.61
N CYS A 14 9.46 6.19 23.75
CA CYS A 14 8.08 6.68 23.87
C CYS A 14 7.11 5.56 23.42
N ALA A 15 7.12 4.43 24.12
CA ALA A 15 6.05 3.43 24.06
C ALA A 15 5.29 3.52 25.38
N GLY A 16 4.28 4.40 25.43
CA GLY A 16 3.53 4.62 26.66
C GLY A 16 2.39 5.60 26.48
N ALA A 17 1.18 5.05 26.60
CA ALA A 17 -0.12 5.71 26.71
C ALA A 17 -0.84 6.09 25.40
N LEU A 18 -2.18 6.16 25.54
CA LEU A 18 -3.26 6.43 24.58
C LEU A 18 -3.96 5.13 24.10
N PHE A 19 -5.14 4.69 24.56
CA PHE A 19 -6.26 5.31 25.29
C PHE A 19 -7.17 4.20 25.89
N PRO A 20 -7.82 4.41 27.05
CA PRO A 20 -9.13 3.81 27.32
C PRO A 20 -10.23 4.78 26.85
N LEU A 21 -11.29 4.27 26.20
CA LEU A 21 -12.70 4.68 26.38
C LEU A 21 -13.55 3.97 25.32
N VAL A 22 -14.27 2.94 25.73
CA VAL A 22 -15.47 2.49 25.02
C VAL A 22 -16.64 2.96 25.89
N ALA A 23 -17.30 4.04 25.50
CA ALA A 23 -18.64 4.33 25.96
C ALA A 23 -19.59 3.37 25.23
N ALA A 24 -20.42 2.64 25.98
CA ALA A 24 -21.34 1.67 25.41
C ALA A 24 -22.64 2.35 24.95
N ALA A 25 -22.77 2.59 23.65
CA ALA A 25 -24.07 2.77 23.00
C ALA A 25 -24.61 1.41 22.52
N GLN A 26 -25.91 1.17 22.66
CA GLN A 26 -26.54 -0.07 22.17
C GLN A 26 -26.40 -0.16 20.64
N PRO A 27 -26.02 -1.32 20.08
CA PRO A 27 -25.84 -1.42 18.64
C PRO A 27 -27.16 -1.67 17.91
N ASP A 28 -27.44 -0.85 16.90
CA ASP A 28 -28.17 -1.32 15.74
C ASP A 28 -27.32 -2.39 15.04
N VAL A 29 -27.95 -3.49 14.64
CA VAL A 29 -27.27 -4.52 13.83
C VAL A 29 -26.81 -3.86 12.54
N PRO A 30 -25.50 -3.87 12.23
CA PRO A 30 -25.01 -3.18 11.05
C PRO A 30 -25.59 -3.80 9.76
N ALA A 31 -26.08 -2.96 8.85
CA ALA A 31 -26.58 -3.43 7.56
C ALA A 31 -25.46 -4.06 6.71
N PRO A 32 -25.76 -5.11 5.92
CA PRO A 32 -24.78 -5.71 5.03
C PRO A 32 -24.20 -4.69 4.04
N THR A 33 -22.93 -4.84 3.68
CA THR A 33 -22.28 -4.01 2.65
C THR A 33 -22.15 -4.76 1.33
N ARG A 34 -22.00 -4.02 0.24
CA ARG A 34 -21.77 -4.61 -1.10
C ARG A 34 -20.44 -5.34 -1.17
N GLY A 35 -20.36 -6.31 -2.08
CA GLY A 35 -19.08 -6.85 -2.54
C GLY A 35 -18.41 -5.87 -3.51
N ALA A 36 -17.12 -6.06 -3.80
CA ALA A 36 -16.39 -5.23 -4.74
C ALA A 36 -15.33 -6.02 -5.52
N PHE A 37 -15.21 -5.72 -6.80
CA PHE A 37 -14.00 -5.99 -7.58
C PHE A 37 -13.17 -4.71 -7.65
N SER A 38 -11.85 -4.81 -7.47
CA SER A 38 -10.97 -3.67 -7.54
C SER A 38 -9.68 -3.97 -8.28
N ILE A 39 -9.19 -2.96 -8.98
CA ILE A 39 -7.83 -2.90 -9.50
C ILE A 39 -7.13 -1.70 -8.86
N LEU A 40 -5.93 -1.93 -8.33
CA LEU A 40 -4.97 -0.90 -7.99
C LEU A 40 -3.81 -1.06 -8.95
N ASP A 41 -3.40 0.03 -9.58
CA ASP A 41 -2.17 0.10 -10.34
C ASP A 41 -1.47 1.40 -9.98
N ASP A 42 -0.26 1.29 -9.47
CA ASP A 42 0.62 2.42 -9.23
C ASP A 42 1.99 2.17 -9.84
N ASN A 43 2.54 3.23 -10.39
CA ASN A 43 3.74 3.20 -11.21
C ASN A 43 4.43 4.56 -11.11
N ASP A 44 5.75 4.56 -11.07
CA ASP A 44 6.52 5.80 -11.04
C ASP A 44 6.57 6.54 -12.39
N PHE A 45 6.09 5.90 -13.47
CA PHE A 45 5.69 6.56 -14.71
C PHE A 45 4.74 7.73 -14.44
N PHE A 46 3.72 7.52 -13.59
CA PHE A 46 2.75 8.54 -13.22
C PHE A 46 3.33 9.65 -12.32
N GLY A 47 4.51 9.44 -11.73
CA GLY A 47 5.16 10.37 -10.78
C GLY A 47 6.20 11.31 -11.38
N GLY A 48 6.42 11.27 -12.69
CA GLY A 48 7.40 12.13 -13.35
C GLY A 48 8.19 11.43 -14.45
N TRP A 49 7.60 10.42 -15.12
CA TRP A 49 8.25 9.68 -16.20
C TRP A 49 9.55 8.99 -15.76
N SER A 50 9.60 8.53 -14.51
CA SER A 50 10.66 7.63 -14.04
C SER A 50 10.16 6.18 -14.06
N ASP A 51 11.10 5.25 -13.96
CA ASP A 51 10.87 3.80 -13.80
C ASP A 51 12.02 3.23 -12.94
N LYS A 52 12.10 3.58 -11.66
CA LYS A 52 13.31 3.42 -10.83
C LYS A 52 12.96 3.12 -9.38
N TYR A 53 13.72 2.23 -8.76
CA TYR A 53 13.59 1.77 -7.38
C TYR A 53 12.30 0.98 -7.16
N TYR A 54 11.19 1.69 -7.00
CA TYR A 54 9.87 1.11 -6.99
C TYR A 54 9.20 1.46 -8.32
N THR A 55 9.07 0.45 -9.16
CA THR A 55 8.61 0.62 -10.55
C THR A 55 7.10 0.47 -10.64
N ASN A 56 6.55 -0.62 -10.07
CA ASN A 56 5.13 -0.90 -10.22
C ASN A 56 4.57 -1.78 -9.12
N HIS A 57 3.29 -1.55 -8.82
CA HIS A 57 2.44 -2.51 -8.15
C HIS A 57 1.08 -2.57 -8.84
N THR A 58 0.77 -3.73 -9.40
CA THR A 58 -0.57 -4.06 -9.86
C THR A 58 -1.21 -5.03 -8.86
N ARG A 59 -2.46 -4.76 -8.46
CA ARG A 59 -3.25 -5.65 -7.61
C ARG A 59 -4.69 -5.74 -8.09
N LEU A 60 -5.15 -6.97 -8.31
CA LEU A 60 -6.57 -7.29 -8.50
C LEU A 60 -7.12 -7.84 -7.19
N ALA A 61 -8.22 -7.29 -6.70
CA ALA A 61 -8.84 -7.68 -5.45
C ALA A 61 -10.34 -7.96 -5.60
N LEU A 62 -10.80 -8.98 -4.88
CA LEU A 62 -12.21 -9.30 -4.68
C LEU A 62 -12.51 -9.16 -3.18
N THR A 63 -13.40 -8.23 -2.84
CA THR A 63 -13.99 -8.10 -1.50
C THR A 63 -15.39 -8.67 -1.53
N LEU A 64 -15.70 -9.58 -0.62
CA LEU A 64 -17.05 -10.12 -0.46
C LEU A 64 -17.86 -9.16 0.42
N GLY A 65 -19.17 -9.08 0.18
CA GLY A 65 -20.07 -8.27 1.00
C GLY A 65 -19.91 -8.60 2.47
N ALA A 66 -20.00 -7.58 3.32
CA ALA A 66 -19.81 -7.75 4.75
C ALA A 66 -21.14 -8.02 5.43
N ASP A 67 -21.14 -8.98 6.37
CA ASP A 67 -22.27 -9.25 7.25
C ASP A 67 -21.91 -8.91 8.70
N ALA A 68 -22.91 -8.92 9.60
CA ALA A 68 -22.67 -8.79 11.03
C ALA A 68 -21.73 -9.90 11.52
N ALA A 69 -20.56 -9.51 12.04
CA ALA A 69 -19.54 -10.42 12.57
C ALA A 69 -19.48 -10.43 14.10
N ALA A 70 -19.91 -9.35 14.74
CA ALA A 70 -20.16 -9.20 16.17
C ALA A 70 -21.14 -8.04 16.36
N ASP A 71 -21.70 -7.87 17.55
CA ASP A 71 -22.74 -6.86 17.85
C ASP A 71 -22.45 -5.45 17.30
N ARG A 72 -21.17 -5.06 17.16
CA ARG A 72 -20.75 -3.74 16.66
C ARG A 72 -19.91 -3.75 15.38
N PHE A 73 -19.63 -4.92 14.81
CA PHE A 73 -18.69 -5.04 13.70
C PHE A 73 -19.30 -5.78 12.53
N ARG A 74 -19.04 -5.25 11.34
CA ARG A 74 -19.22 -5.92 10.06
C ARG A 74 -17.95 -6.65 9.70
N GLY A 75 -18.06 -7.82 9.09
CA GLY A 75 -16.94 -8.63 8.68
C GLY A 75 -16.97 -8.91 7.19
N SER A 76 -15.89 -8.60 6.49
CA SER A 76 -15.72 -8.90 5.07
C SER A 76 -14.49 -9.76 4.84
N TRP A 77 -14.62 -10.76 3.96
CA TRP A 77 -13.47 -11.51 3.43
C TRP A 77 -13.02 -10.86 2.13
N PHE A 78 -11.71 -10.83 1.92
CA PHE A 78 -11.13 -10.34 0.68
C PHE A 78 -9.99 -11.24 0.20
N PHE A 79 -9.80 -11.26 -1.12
CA PHE A 79 -8.76 -12.03 -1.79
C PHE A 79 -8.10 -11.15 -2.84
N SER A 80 -6.82 -11.36 -3.11
CA SER A 80 -6.13 -10.63 -4.17
C SER A 80 -5.10 -11.47 -4.91
N LEU A 81 -4.77 -11.02 -6.11
CA LEU A 81 -3.58 -11.38 -6.85
C LEU A 81 -2.83 -10.08 -7.15
N GLY A 82 -1.54 -10.01 -6.82
CA GLY A 82 -0.74 -8.82 -7.06
C GLY A 82 0.68 -9.14 -7.51
N GLN A 83 1.29 -8.20 -8.22
CA GLN A 83 2.67 -8.25 -8.66
C GLN A 83 3.34 -6.93 -8.33
N GLU A 84 4.50 -6.99 -7.66
CA GLU A 84 5.37 -5.85 -7.43
C GLU A 84 6.64 -5.99 -8.26
N MET A 85 7.11 -4.88 -8.82
CA MET A 85 8.30 -4.80 -9.64
C MET A 85 9.20 -3.68 -9.15
N TYR A 86 10.49 -3.97 -9.08
CA TYR A 86 11.53 -3.06 -8.65
C TYR A 86 12.67 -3.11 -9.65
N THR A 87 13.20 -1.94 -10.03
CA THR A 87 14.27 -1.84 -11.01
C THR A 87 15.36 -0.87 -10.55
N PRO A 88 16.62 -1.07 -11.01
CA PRO A 88 17.67 -0.08 -10.84
C PRO A 88 17.37 1.22 -11.60
N ARG A 89 18.14 2.27 -11.29
CA ARG A 89 18.04 3.56 -12.00
C ARG A 89 18.39 3.46 -13.48
N GLU A 90 19.37 2.64 -13.83
CA GLU A 90 19.85 2.45 -15.20
C GLU A 90 19.30 1.15 -15.77
N ARG A 91 18.39 1.24 -16.74
CA ARG A 91 17.63 0.08 -17.26
C ARG A 91 18.27 -0.54 -18.48
N GLU A 92 19.04 0.25 -19.22
CA GLU A 92 19.73 -0.21 -20.43
C GLU A 92 20.99 -1.02 -20.06
N ALA A 93 21.44 -0.94 -18.81
CA ALA A 93 22.54 -1.76 -18.31
C ALA A 93 22.10 -3.22 -18.16
N GLU A 94 22.80 -4.12 -18.86
CA GLU A 94 22.68 -5.57 -18.68
C GLU A 94 23.13 -6.01 -17.28
N VAL A 95 24.15 -5.34 -16.72
CA VAL A 95 24.62 -5.54 -15.35
C VAL A 95 24.47 -4.23 -14.57
N PRO A 96 23.47 -4.11 -13.70
CA PRO A 96 23.23 -2.91 -12.90
C PRO A 96 24.36 -2.57 -11.91
N ASP A 97 24.41 -1.32 -11.45
CA ASP A 97 25.30 -0.93 -10.34
C ASP A 97 24.91 -1.75 -9.09
N PRO A 98 25.84 -2.53 -8.48
CA PRO A 98 25.54 -3.36 -7.31
C PRO A 98 25.18 -2.56 -6.05
N ARG A 99 25.30 -1.23 -6.09
CA ARG A 99 24.85 -0.32 -5.04
C ARG A 99 23.46 0.25 -5.33
N ASP A 100 22.83 -0.09 -6.44
CA ASP A 100 21.49 0.35 -6.81
C ASP A 100 20.45 -0.74 -6.52
N HIS A 101 19.15 -0.42 -6.51
CA HIS A 101 18.11 -1.41 -6.27
C HIS A 101 18.24 -2.55 -7.28
N PRO A 102 18.34 -3.82 -6.86
CA PRO A 102 18.40 -4.94 -7.80
C PRO A 102 17.09 -5.04 -8.57
N TYR A 103 17.13 -5.69 -9.73
CA TYR A 103 15.87 -6.15 -10.31
C TYR A 103 15.20 -7.12 -9.33
N ALA A 104 13.94 -6.89 -9.02
CA ALA A 104 13.18 -7.79 -8.18
C ALA A 104 11.72 -7.81 -8.60
N GLY A 105 11.20 -9.02 -8.78
CA GLY A 105 9.78 -9.26 -8.92
C GLY A 105 9.22 -10.01 -7.73
N TYR A 106 7.97 -9.71 -7.36
CA TYR A 106 7.21 -10.44 -6.34
C TYR A 106 5.76 -10.62 -6.81
N LEU A 107 5.40 -11.86 -7.15
CA LEU A 107 4.03 -12.25 -7.51
C LEU A 107 3.38 -12.97 -6.34
N TYR A 108 2.20 -12.55 -5.93
CA TYR A 108 1.52 -13.14 -4.78
C TYR A 108 0.03 -13.27 -4.96
N ALA A 109 -0.52 -14.30 -4.30
CA ALA A 109 -1.93 -14.39 -3.97
C ALA A 109 -2.11 -14.09 -2.48
N SER A 110 -3.25 -13.51 -2.12
CA SER A 110 -3.57 -13.23 -0.73
C SER A 110 -5.03 -13.49 -0.37
N GLY A 111 -5.24 -13.70 0.93
CA GLY A 111 -6.55 -13.83 1.54
C GLY A 111 -6.55 -13.16 2.91
N GLY A 112 -7.63 -12.47 3.23
CA GLY A 112 -7.73 -11.71 4.47
C GLY A 112 -9.15 -11.44 4.91
N LYS A 113 -9.27 -10.93 6.13
CA LYS A 113 -10.55 -10.54 6.74
C LYS A 113 -10.43 -9.14 7.31
N ALA A 114 -11.44 -8.32 7.05
CA ALA A 114 -11.62 -7.02 7.67
C ALA A 114 -12.81 -7.05 8.61
N LEU A 115 -12.67 -6.37 9.74
CA LEU A 115 -13.74 -6.06 10.69
C LEU A 115 -13.86 -4.54 10.77
N PHE A 116 -15.07 -4.00 10.67
CA PHE A 116 -15.26 -2.55 10.73
C PHE A 116 -16.58 -2.14 11.39
N SER A 117 -16.51 -1.03 12.12
CA SER A 117 -17.63 -0.29 12.71
C SER A 117 -17.77 1.08 12.03
N ASP A 118 -18.49 2.01 12.65
CA ASP A 118 -18.64 3.38 12.13
C ASP A 118 -17.34 4.19 12.15
N ASP A 119 -16.40 3.91 13.06
CA ASP A 119 -15.19 4.73 13.25
C ASP A 119 -13.90 3.91 13.33
N LEU A 120 -13.96 2.58 13.35
CA LEU A 120 -12.81 1.69 13.46
C LEU A 120 -12.86 0.58 12.41
N ALA A 121 -11.74 0.36 11.71
CA ALA A 121 -11.53 -0.82 10.88
C ALA A 121 -10.23 -1.52 11.27
N ILE A 122 -10.26 -2.85 11.27
CA ILE A 122 -9.12 -3.73 11.50
C ILE A 122 -9.10 -4.76 10.38
N ALA A 123 -7.95 -4.99 9.75
CA ALA A 123 -7.79 -6.00 8.72
C ALA A 123 -6.57 -6.87 9.00
N ALA A 124 -6.67 -8.15 8.67
CA ALA A 124 -5.56 -9.10 8.67
C ALA A 124 -5.53 -9.80 7.31
N GLU A 125 -4.33 -10.00 6.77
CA GLU A 125 -4.11 -10.59 5.45
C GLU A 125 -2.89 -11.51 5.47
N ILE A 126 -2.99 -12.65 4.81
CA ILE A 126 -1.86 -13.53 4.53
C ILE A 126 -1.59 -13.50 3.04
N GLN A 127 -0.34 -13.30 2.66
CA GLN A 127 0.13 -13.41 1.28
C GLN A 127 1.07 -14.59 1.14
N ILE A 128 0.95 -15.29 0.02
CA ILE A 128 1.88 -16.34 -0.40
C ILE A 128 2.27 -16.03 -1.85
N GLY A 129 3.57 -16.03 -2.14
CA GLY A 129 4.06 -15.61 -3.43
C GLY A 129 5.45 -16.14 -3.77
N LEU A 130 5.96 -15.69 -4.92
CA LEU A 130 7.24 -16.09 -5.49
C LEU A 130 8.04 -14.86 -5.89
N THR A 131 9.35 -14.89 -5.64
CA THR A 131 10.32 -13.94 -6.18
C THR A 131 11.07 -14.51 -7.38
N GLY A 132 11.92 -13.70 -8.02
CA GLY A 132 12.77 -14.09 -9.16
C GLY A 132 11.96 -14.35 -10.43
N ASP A 133 12.47 -15.16 -11.35
CA ASP A 133 11.84 -15.44 -12.65
C ASP A 133 10.39 -15.93 -12.53
N ALA A 134 10.10 -16.71 -11.49
CA ALA A 134 8.76 -17.23 -11.24
C ALA A 134 7.72 -16.14 -10.87
N SER A 135 8.18 -14.91 -10.60
CA SER A 135 7.31 -13.75 -10.41
C SER A 135 6.75 -13.19 -11.73
N LEU A 136 7.31 -13.56 -12.88
CA LEU A 136 6.92 -13.08 -14.22
C LEU A 136 7.00 -11.55 -14.39
N ALA A 137 7.85 -10.89 -13.59
CA ALA A 137 7.97 -9.44 -13.59
C ALA A 137 8.64 -8.91 -14.88
N GLU A 138 9.64 -9.64 -15.40
CA GLU A 138 10.30 -9.29 -16.65
C GLU A 138 9.32 -9.26 -17.83
N GLU A 139 8.54 -10.32 -17.99
CA GLU A 139 7.57 -10.46 -19.08
C GLU A 139 6.48 -9.39 -18.96
N ALA A 140 5.98 -9.15 -17.75
CA ALA A 140 4.98 -8.12 -17.50
C ALA A 140 5.50 -6.72 -17.85
N GLN A 141 6.70 -6.37 -17.38
CA GLN A 141 7.30 -5.06 -17.66
C GLN A 141 7.60 -4.89 -19.15
N LYS A 142 8.20 -5.88 -19.81
CA LYS A 142 8.49 -5.81 -21.25
C LYS A 142 7.22 -5.68 -22.09
N GLU A 143 6.12 -6.31 -21.69
CA GLU A 143 4.83 -6.17 -22.37
C GLU A 143 4.24 -4.78 -22.16
N TYR A 144 4.29 -4.23 -20.95
CA TYR A 144 3.87 -2.85 -20.67
C TYR A 144 4.66 -1.84 -21.51
N HIS A 145 6.00 -1.98 -21.53
CA HIS A 145 6.88 -1.11 -22.32
C HIS A 145 6.63 -1.28 -23.82
N ARG A 146 6.28 -2.48 -24.29
CA ARG A 146 5.89 -2.70 -25.69
C ARG A 146 4.59 -1.98 -26.05
N ILE A 147 3.61 -1.95 -25.15
CA ILE A 147 2.32 -1.27 -25.38
C ILE A 147 2.50 0.25 -25.41
N LEU A 148 3.39 0.79 -24.56
CA LEU A 148 3.65 2.22 -24.44
C LEU A 148 4.78 2.76 -25.34
N ASP A 149 5.43 1.89 -26.11
CA ASP A 149 6.59 2.21 -26.95
C ASP A 149 7.79 2.79 -26.15
N GLU A 150 8.05 2.19 -24.99
CA GLU A 150 9.16 2.53 -24.10
C GLU A 150 10.38 1.60 -24.24
N ILE A 151 11.54 2.10 -23.78
CA ILE A 151 12.81 1.36 -23.78
C ILE A 151 12.68 0.14 -22.87
N ARG A 152 13.07 -1.04 -23.38
CA ARG A 152 12.97 -2.28 -22.62
C ARG A 152 14.17 -2.47 -21.70
N PRO A 153 13.96 -2.79 -20.42
CA PRO A 153 15.04 -3.10 -19.50
C PRO A 153 15.80 -4.36 -19.94
N GLN A 154 17.12 -4.33 -19.78
CA GLN A 154 18.02 -5.42 -20.20
C GLN A 154 18.61 -6.23 -19.03
N GLY A 155 18.46 -5.76 -17.79
CA GLY A 155 19.11 -6.38 -16.62
C GLY A 155 18.28 -7.38 -15.83
N TRP A 156 17.12 -7.82 -16.33
CA TRP A 156 16.25 -8.77 -15.61
C TRP A 156 16.92 -10.13 -15.34
N ASP A 157 17.88 -10.54 -16.17
CA ASP A 157 18.72 -11.73 -15.95
C ASP A 157 19.56 -11.65 -14.65
N THR A 158 19.71 -10.44 -14.06
CA THR A 158 20.44 -10.22 -12.79
C THR A 158 19.51 -10.03 -11.59
N GLN A 159 18.23 -10.40 -11.70
CA GLN A 159 17.26 -10.18 -10.63
C GLN A 159 17.57 -10.99 -9.35
N ILE A 160 16.83 -10.71 -8.29
CA ILE A 160 16.92 -11.48 -7.05
C ILE A 160 16.56 -12.95 -7.25
N ASP A 161 17.18 -13.82 -6.46
CA ASP A 161 16.89 -15.26 -6.45
C ASP A 161 15.38 -15.58 -6.30
N GLY A 162 14.96 -16.62 -7.02
CA GLY A 162 13.62 -17.17 -6.90
C GLY A 162 13.39 -17.93 -5.60
N ARG A 163 12.42 -17.49 -4.79
CA ARG A 163 12.08 -18.10 -3.49
C ARG A 163 10.58 -18.09 -3.24
N LEU A 164 10.10 -19.05 -2.44
CA LEU A 164 8.75 -19.02 -1.89
C LEU A 164 8.69 -17.98 -0.76
N VAL A 165 7.70 -17.11 -0.84
CA VAL A 165 7.48 -16.00 0.09
C VAL A 165 6.15 -16.17 0.81
N GLY A 166 6.15 -15.87 2.11
CA GLY A 166 4.95 -15.74 2.93
C GLY A 166 5.01 -14.48 3.77
N GLN A 167 3.92 -13.72 3.79
CA GLN A 167 3.79 -12.49 4.56
C GLN A 167 2.49 -12.50 5.37
N ALA A 168 2.56 -12.11 6.64
CA ALA A 168 1.42 -11.80 7.47
C ALA A 168 1.32 -10.29 7.67
N LEU A 169 0.17 -9.72 7.34
CA LEU A 169 -0.09 -8.29 7.37
C LEU A 169 -1.25 -7.98 8.32
N GLY A 170 -1.15 -6.86 9.03
CA GLY A 170 -2.19 -6.31 9.89
C GLY A 170 -2.34 -4.82 9.69
N GLU A 171 -3.58 -4.34 9.70
CA GLU A 171 -3.89 -2.92 9.54
C GLU A 171 -4.99 -2.49 10.51
N ILE A 172 -4.86 -1.31 11.09
CA ILE A 172 -5.88 -0.65 11.89
C ILE A 172 -6.08 0.77 11.36
N ARG A 173 -7.35 1.17 11.21
CA ARG A 173 -7.74 2.52 10.78
C ARG A 173 -8.78 3.06 11.76
N ARG A 174 -8.58 4.27 12.25
CA ARG A 174 -9.57 4.98 13.08
C ARG A 174 -9.92 6.32 12.46
N ARG A 175 -11.21 6.55 12.23
CA ARG A 175 -11.73 7.80 11.68
C ARG A 175 -12.17 8.75 12.79
N PHE A 176 -11.89 10.04 12.58
CA PHE A 176 -12.35 11.17 13.38
C PHE A 176 -13.05 12.15 12.46
N VAL A 177 -14.35 12.39 12.67
CA VAL A 177 -15.08 13.43 11.94
C VAL A 177 -14.63 14.79 12.49
N LEU A 178 -14.15 15.67 11.61
CA LEU A 178 -13.63 16.98 12.00
C LEU A 178 -14.68 18.09 11.78
N ASP A 179 -15.37 18.05 10.65
CA ASP A 179 -16.43 19.01 10.31
C ASP A 179 -17.46 18.40 9.34
N GLY A 180 -18.70 18.87 9.43
CA GLY A 180 -19.83 18.33 8.68
C GLY A 180 -20.24 16.91 9.12
N ALA A 181 -21.18 16.33 8.38
CA ALA A 181 -21.58 14.93 8.57
C ALA A 181 -21.28 14.13 7.30
N CYS A 182 -20.69 12.95 7.48
CA CYS A 182 -20.41 12.03 6.38
C CYS A 182 -21.72 11.42 5.84
N GLY A 183 -21.82 11.29 4.52
CA GLY A 183 -22.91 10.57 3.84
C GLY A 183 -24.27 11.28 3.78
N ASN A 184 -24.34 12.59 4.00
CA ASN A 184 -25.61 13.34 4.01
C ASN A 184 -25.81 14.30 2.83
N GLY A 185 -24.95 14.24 1.81
CA GLY A 185 -24.97 15.15 0.65
C GLY A 185 -24.35 16.53 0.88
N ALA A 186 -23.82 16.82 2.08
CA ALA A 186 -23.14 18.08 2.39
C ALA A 186 -21.62 17.97 2.24
N TRP A 187 -20.92 19.08 2.42
CA TRP A 187 -19.46 19.07 2.58
C TRP A 187 -19.09 18.44 3.92
N GLY A 188 -18.04 17.62 3.93
CA GLY A 188 -17.53 16.97 5.12
C GLY A 188 -16.01 16.90 5.12
N THR A 189 -15.44 16.88 6.32
CA THR A 189 -14.01 16.72 6.56
C THR A 189 -13.78 15.69 7.64
N ASP A 190 -12.87 14.74 7.41
CA ASP A 190 -12.46 13.77 8.41
C ASP A 190 -10.95 13.52 8.40
N LEU A 191 -10.48 12.89 9.47
CA LEU A 191 -9.12 12.41 9.62
C LEU A 191 -9.16 10.91 9.88
N ILE A 192 -8.38 10.13 9.13
CA ILE A 192 -8.21 8.69 9.36
C ILE A 192 -6.79 8.44 9.85
N ALA A 193 -6.61 8.09 11.11
CA ALA A 193 -5.34 7.60 11.63
C ALA A 193 -5.16 6.11 11.28
N ARG A 194 -3.94 5.70 10.96
CA ARG A 194 -3.60 4.35 10.47
C ARG A 194 -2.37 3.79 11.18
N GLY A 195 -2.43 2.51 11.52
CA GLY A 195 -1.28 1.68 11.83
C GLY A 195 -1.24 0.45 10.93
N PHE A 196 -0.07 0.08 10.45
CA PHE A 196 0.13 -1.11 9.63
C PHE A 196 1.35 -1.88 10.14
N GLY A 197 1.32 -3.21 10.00
CA GLY A 197 2.48 -4.06 10.22
C GLY A 197 2.53 -5.22 9.26
N GLY A 198 3.73 -5.57 8.83
CA GLY A 198 4.00 -6.73 7.97
C GLY A 198 5.18 -7.53 8.52
N PHE A 199 5.04 -8.86 8.56
CA PHE A 199 6.09 -9.76 8.99
C PHE A 199 6.09 -11.01 8.11
N GLY A 200 7.26 -11.39 7.60
CA GLY A 200 7.45 -12.59 6.81
C GLY A 200 8.86 -12.68 6.24
N ASN A 201 9.09 -13.57 5.29
CA ASN A 201 10.42 -13.75 4.70
C ASN A 201 10.70 -12.83 3.49
N LEU A 202 9.77 -11.97 3.09
CA LEU A 202 10.01 -10.88 2.13
C LEU A 202 10.37 -9.60 2.84
N ARG A 203 9.52 -9.13 3.76
CA ARG A 203 9.66 -7.82 4.38
C ARG A 203 9.14 -7.78 5.80
N GLY A 204 9.90 -7.10 6.65
CA GLY A 204 9.50 -6.76 8.01
C GLY A 204 9.31 -5.26 8.13
N GLN A 205 8.10 -4.82 8.46
CA GLN A 205 7.83 -3.39 8.59
C GLN A 205 6.74 -3.06 9.60
N LEU A 206 6.82 -1.85 10.12
CA LEU A 206 5.73 -1.17 10.82
C LEU A 206 5.54 0.21 10.22
N SER A 207 4.30 0.63 10.10
CA SER A 207 3.95 1.93 9.56
C SER A 207 2.92 2.63 10.43
N ALA A 208 3.03 3.94 10.52
CA ALA A 208 2.03 4.80 11.12
C ALA A 208 1.75 5.97 10.18
N GLY A 209 0.49 6.35 10.03
CA GLY A 209 0.11 7.43 9.13
C GLY A 209 -1.23 8.03 9.45
N ALA A 210 -1.57 9.11 8.75
CA ALA A 210 -2.86 9.76 8.85
C ALA A 210 -3.29 10.37 7.51
N GLN A 211 -4.58 10.24 7.20
CA GLN A 211 -5.20 10.79 6.00
C GLN A 211 -6.22 11.86 6.37
N LEU A 212 -6.02 13.09 5.93
CA LEU A 212 -7.04 14.13 5.96
C LEU A 212 -7.86 14.05 4.67
N ARG A 213 -9.19 14.08 4.76
CA ARG A 213 -10.08 14.11 3.60
C ARG A 213 -11.06 15.26 3.73
N ALA A 214 -11.38 15.88 2.61
CA ALA A 214 -12.39 16.92 2.53
C ALA A 214 -13.12 16.86 1.19
N GLY A 215 -14.45 16.96 1.22
CA GLY A 215 -15.22 16.95 -0.02
C GLY A 215 -16.71 16.87 0.14
N TRP A 216 -17.38 16.77 -1.01
CA TRP A 216 -18.81 16.66 -1.11
C TRP A 216 -19.29 15.22 -0.90
N ASN A 217 -20.30 15.06 -0.04
CA ASN A 217 -20.92 13.81 0.34
C ASN A 217 -19.87 12.76 0.77
N LEU A 218 -18.99 13.14 1.69
CA LEU A 218 -17.85 12.32 2.12
C LEU A 218 -18.36 10.97 2.66
N PRO A 219 -17.91 9.82 2.12
CA PRO A 219 -18.42 8.50 2.48
C PRO A 219 -18.05 8.10 3.90
N LYS A 220 -18.87 7.23 4.49
CA LYS A 220 -18.59 6.64 5.81
C LYS A 220 -17.61 5.45 5.74
N ASP A 221 -16.57 5.53 4.92
CA ASP A 221 -15.53 4.50 4.75
C ASP A 221 -14.20 4.85 5.45
N PHE A 222 -13.18 4.03 5.24
CA PHE A 222 -11.84 4.22 5.80
C PHE A 222 -10.79 4.69 4.78
N GLY A 223 -11.24 5.49 3.81
CA GLY A 223 -10.37 6.11 2.81
C GLY A 223 -10.00 5.19 1.66
N ALA A 224 -9.64 5.81 0.54
CA ALA A 224 -9.03 5.12 -0.58
C ALA A 224 -7.67 4.55 -0.13
N ALA A 225 -7.53 3.22 -0.18
CA ALA A 225 -6.24 2.56 0.02
C ALA A 225 -5.31 3.02 -1.11
N SER A 226 -4.52 4.06 -0.82
CA SER A 226 -3.69 4.82 -1.76
C SER A 226 -2.20 4.59 -1.48
N MET A 227 -1.87 3.53 -0.76
CA MET A 227 -0.52 3.32 -0.26
C MET A 227 -0.06 1.90 -0.56
N ARG A 228 1.19 1.80 -1.05
CA ARG A 228 2.07 0.67 -0.71
C ARG A 228 1.90 0.39 0.77
N GLN A 229 1.85 -0.88 1.16
CA GLN A 229 1.71 -1.25 2.59
C GLN A 229 0.32 -1.00 3.18
N SER A 230 -0.72 -1.34 2.40
CA SER A 230 -2.08 -1.51 2.92
C SER A 230 -2.63 -2.88 2.56
N THR A 231 -3.55 -3.36 3.38
CA THR A 231 -4.29 -4.59 3.07
C THR A 231 -5.14 -4.42 1.81
N SER A 232 -5.51 -5.53 1.20
CA SER A 232 -6.25 -5.56 -0.07
C SER A 232 -7.73 -5.18 0.07
N VAL A 233 -8.22 -4.95 1.29
CA VAL A 233 -9.63 -4.62 1.56
C VAL A 233 -10.08 -3.34 0.84
N VAL A 234 -11.33 -3.37 0.39
CA VAL A 234 -12.07 -2.21 -0.11
C VAL A 234 -13.28 -2.03 0.78
N PHE A 235 -13.49 -0.82 1.28
CA PHE A 235 -14.65 -0.50 2.10
C PHE A 235 -15.76 0.06 1.20
N ASP A 236 -16.98 -0.44 1.36
CA ASP A 236 -18.15 0.12 0.68
C ASP A 236 -18.32 1.59 1.12
N PRO A 237 -18.38 2.55 0.18
CA PRO A 237 -18.53 3.96 0.53
C PRO A 237 -19.88 4.28 1.17
N GLU A 238 -20.88 3.39 1.06
CA GLU A 238 -22.26 3.58 1.58
C GLU A 238 -22.96 4.84 1.07
N VAL A 239 -22.46 5.40 -0.03
CA VAL A 239 -23.03 6.54 -0.75
C VAL A 239 -22.97 6.27 -2.24
N ASN A 240 -23.94 6.81 -2.98
CA ASN A 240 -24.00 6.62 -4.43
C ASN A 240 -23.31 7.73 -5.20
N ARG A 241 -22.96 8.85 -4.58
CA ARG A 241 -22.24 9.95 -5.26
C ARG A 241 -21.34 10.66 -4.27
N SER A 242 -20.08 10.86 -4.60
CA SER A 242 -19.13 11.59 -3.75
C SER A 242 -17.99 12.15 -4.59
N LEU A 243 -17.42 13.26 -4.15
CA LEU A 243 -16.19 13.80 -4.70
C LEU A 243 -15.39 14.45 -3.57
N TYR A 244 -14.21 13.91 -3.29
CA TYR A 244 -13.36 14.42 -2.23
C TYR A 244 -11.88 14.40 -2.61
N GLY A 245 -11.14 15.35 -2.07
CA GLY A 245 -9.68 15.35 -2.07
C GLY A 245 -9.16 14.71 -0.78
N PHE A 246 -7.95 14.17 -0.84
CA PHE A 246 -7.26 13.68 0.35
C PHE A 246 -5.78 14.05 0.34
N PHE A 247 -5.23 14.19 1.53
CA PHE A 247 -3.81 14.33 1.80
C PHE A 247 -3.43 13.33 2.89
N ASP A 248 -2.39 12.55 2.65
CA ASP A 248 -1.96 11.48 3.53
C ASP A 248 -0.47 11.62 3.85
N VAL A 249 -0.12 11.33 5.10
CA VAL A 249 1.26 11.27 5.57
C VAL A 249 1.51 9.93 6.24
N GLN A 250 2.66 9.31 5.96
CA GLN A 250 3.04 8.01 6.50
C GLN A 250 4.53 8.00 6.86
N ALA A 251 4.86 7.32 7.96
CA ALA A 251 6.20 6.96 8.34
C ALA A 251 6.30 5.44 8.44
N ASP A 252 7.35 4.88 7.83
CA ASP A 252 7.61 3.45 7.79
C ASP A 252 8.93 3.15 8.49
N ALA A 253 8.90 2.14 9.36
CA ALA A 253 10.07 1.50 9.91
C ALA A 253 10.26 0.14 9.22
N VAL A 254 11.32 0.00 8.44
CA VAL A 254 11.66 -1.23 7.70
C VAL A 254 12.83 -1.93 8.38
N PHE A 255 12.62 -3.18 8.78
CA PHE A 255 13.60 -3.97 9.53
C PHE A 255 14.44 -4.86 8.61
N TRP A 256 13.82 -5.43 7.57
CA TRP A 256 14.47 -6.14 6.48
C TRP A 256 13.59 -6.07 5.24
N ASP A 257 14.22 -6.17 4.07
CA ASP A 257 13.55 -6.15 2.77
C ASP A 257 14.32 -6.99 1.75
N GLU A 258 13.80 -8.18 1.45
CA GLU A 258 14.42 -9.14 0.54
C GLU A 258 14.43 -8.64 -0.89
N THR A 259 13.48 -7.77 -1.29
CA THR A 259 13.49 -7.15 -2.62
C THR A 259 14.72 -6.27 -2.83
N LEU A 260 15.30 -5.76 -1.74
CA LEU A 260 16.48 -4.92 -1.76
C LEU A 260 17.77 -5.72 -1.44
N THR A 261 17.70 -6.67 -0.50
CA THR A 261 18.89 -7.34 0.05
C THR A 261 19.09 -8.79 -0.38
N GLY A 262 18.18 -9.38 -1.16
CA GLY A 262 18.22 -10.82 -1.51
C GLY A 262 19.52 -11.27 -2.18
N ASN A 263 20.19 -10.36 -2.91
CA ASN A 263 21.45 -10.63 -3.61
C ASN A 263 22.71 -10.21 -2.84
N ASN A 264 22.61 -9.82 -1.57
CA ASN A 264 23.78 -9.39 -0.77
C ASN A 264 24.82 -10.51 -0.53
N GLY A 265 24.56 -11.74 -0.98
CA GLY A 265 25.53 -12.84 -1.04
C GLY A 265 26.39 -12.89 -2.31
N ASP A 266 25.93 -12.29 -3.41
CA ASP A 266 26.51 -12.41 -4.76
C ASP A 266 27.11 -11.10 -5.30
N GLY A 267 27.21 -10.06 -4.46
CA GLY A 267 27.95 -8.84 -4.78
C GLY A 267 27.19 -7.53 -4.62
N ALA A 268 25.93 -7.54 -4.20
CA ALA A 268 25.20 -6.31 -3.86
C ALA A 268 25.75 -5.67 -2.57
N ASP A 269 25.99 -4.35 -2.59
CA ASP A 269 26.51 -3.54 -1.47
C ASP A 269 25.56 -2.36 -1.22
N ILE A 270 24.33 -2.69 -0.78
CA ILE A 270 23.26 -1.73 -0.55
C ILE A 270 22.94 -1.63 0.95
N TYR A 271 22.89 -0.40 1.46
CA TYR A 271 22.49 -0.12 2.84
C TYR A 271 21.06 0.45 2.87
N ALA A 272 20.12 -0.36 3.35
CA ALA A 272 18.73 0.05 3.55
C ALA A 272 18.62 1.15 4.63
N TYR A 273 17.76 2.14 4.39
CA TYR A 273 17.33 3.08 5.42
C TYR A 273 16.20 2.44 6.23
N PRO A 274 16.35 2.36 7.57
CA PRO A 274 15.34 1.73 8.40
C PRO A 274 14.10 2.60 8.59
N LEU A 275 14.14 3.86 8.16
CA LEU A 275 13.05 4.82 8.30
C LEU A 275 12.81 5.54 6.98
N ALA A 276 11.57 5.52 6.52
CA ALA A 276 11.12 6.27 5.36
C ALA A 276 9.88 7.10 5.70
N ALA A 277 9.72 8.23 5.02
CA ALA A 277 8.55 9.08 5.10
C ALA A 277 7.89 9.17 3.73
N GLN A 278 6.56 9.22 3.72
CA GLN A 278 5.77 9.35 2.51
C GLN A 278 4.66 10.37 2.68
N PHE A 279 4.41 11.14 1.62
CA PHE A 279 3.29 12.06 1.50
C PHE A 279 2.51 11.73 0.24
N THR A 280 1.19 11.63 0.33
CA THR A 280 0.32 11.32 -0.81
C THR A 280 -0.77 12.37 -0.92
N ILE A 281 -1.05 12.83 -2.14
CA ILE A 281 -2.21 13.67 -2.43
C ILE A 281 -3.05 12.99 -3.50
N GLY A 282 -4.37 13.11 -3.42
CA GLY A 282 -5.23 12.52 -4.43
C GLY A 282 -6.66 13.02 -4.39
N VAL A 283 -7.44 12.53 -5.35
CA VAL A 283 -8.87 12.78 -5.50
C VAL A 283 -9.58 11.45 -5.63
N CYS A 284 -10.74 11.34 -5.01
CA CYS A 284 -11.62 10.19 -5.13
C CYS A 284 -13.03 10.63 -5.54
N ALA A 285 -13.59 9.90 -6.50
CA ALA A 285 -14.96 10.05 -6.95
C ALA A 285 -15.72 8.74 -6.75
N VAL A 286 -16.95 8.85 -6.24
CA VAL A 286 -17.92 7.74 -6.18
C VAL A 286 -19.09 8.09 -7.08
N TYR A 287 -19.51 7.14 -7.91
CA TYR A 287 -20.71 7.26 -8.74
C TYR A 287 -21.39 5.91 -8.87
N ASP A 288 -22.60 5.80 -8.30
CA ASP A 288 -23.43 4.61 -8.21
C ASP A 288 -22.68 3.43 -7.57
N ARG A 289 -22.20 2.50 -8.39
CA ARG A 289 -21.41 1.34 -7.99
C ARG A 289 -19.92 1.47 -8.30
N PHE A 290 -19.47 2.63 -8.75
CA PHE A 290 -18.08 2.86 -9.13
C PHE A 290 -17.38 3.77 -8.13
N MET A 291 -16.14 3.44 -7.80
CA MET A 291 -15.26 4.30 -7.02
C MET A 291 -13.91 4.36 -7.71
N LEU A 292 -13.45 5.56 -8.02
CA LEU A 292 -12.15 5.81 -8.62
C LEU A 292 -11.37 6.75 -7.72
N SER A 293 -10.14 6.36 -7.38
CA SER A 293 -9.17 7.21 -6.72
C SER A 293 -7.96 7.36 -7.62
N VAL A 294 -7.45 8.58 -7.76
CA VAL A 294 -6.20 8.89 -8.46
C VAL A 294 -5.30 9.65 -7.50
N PHE A 295 -4.02 9.32 -7.46
CA PHE A 295 -3.10 9.87 -6.47
C PHE A 295 -1.67 10.04 -6.99
N GLN A 296 -0.95 10.90 -6.28
CA GLN A 296 0.49 11.13 -6.42
C GLN A 296 1.11 10.99 -5.03
N ALA A 297 2.10 10.11 -4.92
CA ALA A 297 2.90 9.90 -3.72
C ALA A 297 4.33 10.43 -3.92
N PHE A 298 4.93 10.86 -2.81
CA PHE A 298 6.32 11.28 -2.69
C PHE A 298 6.92 10.56 -1.49
N ARG A 299 7.99 9.82 -1.70
CA ARG A 299 8.62 8.96 -0.69
C ARG A 299 10.08 9.31 -0.53
N SER A 300 10.57 9.34 0.71
CA SER A 300 11.99 9.55 1.00
C SER A 300 12.82 8.34 0.55
N LYS A 301 14.15 8.47 0.60
CA LYS A 301 15.05 7.34 0.28
C LYS A 301 14.76 6.09 1.12
N ASP A 302 14.72 4.94 0.46
CA ASP A 302 14.71 3.59 1.00
C ASP A 302 16.15 3.02 1.20
N PHE A 303 17.18 3.56 0.52
CA PHE A 303 18.57 3.12 0.68
C PHE A 303 19.62 4.21 0.39
N SER A 304 20.84 4.02 0.92
CA SER A 304 21.88 5.08 1.03
C SER A 304 22.38 5.65 -0.29
N SER A 305 22.43 4.84 -1.33
CA SER A 305 22.99 5.15 -2.65
C SER A 305 21.96 5.76 -3.61
N GLN A 306 20.70 5.93 -3.19
CA GLN A 306 19.70 6.64 -3.99
C GLN A 306 20.14 8.09 -4.22
N ASP A 307 19.92 8.56 -5.45
CA ASP A 307 20.43 9.86 -5.90
C ASP A 307 19.59 11.04 -5.38
N LYS A 308 18.28 10.86 -5.24
CA LYS A 308 17.33 11.88 -4.78
C LYS A 308 16.79 11.60 -3.40
N ASP A 309 16.68 12.63 -2.57
CA ASP A 309 16.13 12.53 -1.20
C ASP A 309 14.65 12.15 -1.18
N PHE A 310 13.93 12.44 -2.27
CA PHE A 310 12.58 11.98 -2.52
C PHE A 310 12.42 11.49 -3.96
N PHE A 311 11.64 10.42 -4.12
CA PHE A 311 11.13 9.95 -5.41
C PHE A 311 9.61 9.96 -5.40
N ALA A 312 9.00 10.00 -6.58
CA ALA A 312 7.58 10.18 -6.75
C ALA A 312 7.00 9.03 -7.59
N TYR A 313 5.82 8.57 -7.21
CA TYR A 313 5.05 7.59 -7.97
C TYR A 313 3.57 7.92 -7.88
N GLY A 314 2.82 7.62 -8.94
CA GLY A 314 1.38 7.90 -8.99
C GLY A 314 0.61 6.66 -9.33
N GLY A 315 -0.71 6.71 -9.19
CA GLY A 315 -1.52 5.56 -9.49
C GLY A 315 -3.00 5.81 -9.39
N PHE A 316 -3.75 4.75 -9.63
CA PHE A 316 -5.19 4.76 -9.47
C PHE A 316 -5.69 3.48 -8.81
N LYS A 317 -6.80 3.62 -8.09
CA LYS A 317 -7.59 2.50 -7.61
C LYS A 317 -9.00 2.63 -8.18
N PHE A 318 -9.44 1.64 -8.93
CA PHE A 318 -10.80 1.57 -9.45
C PHE A 318 -11.53 0.38 -8.81
N SER A 319 -12.76 0.61 -8.36
CA SER A 319 -13.59 -0.41 -7.72
C SER A 319 -15.00 -0.41 -8.30
N VAL A 320 -15.55 -1.61 -8.49
CA VAL A 320 -16.93 -1.86 -8.92
C VAL A 320 -17.65 -2.68 -7.85
N PHE A 321 -18.68 -2.10 -7.25
CA PHE A 321 -19.47 -2.71 -6.20
C PHE A 321 -20.66 -3.51 -6.77
N PHE A 322 -21.01 -4.63 -6.13
CA PHE A 322 -22.10 -5.52 -6.55
C PHE A 322 -22.90 -6.07 -5.36
#